data_AF-A0A7C7G9J3-F1
#
_entry.id   AF-A0A7C7G9J3-F1
#
_cell.length_a   1.000
_cell.length_b   1.000
_cell.length_c   1.000
_cell.angle_alpha   90.00
_cell.angle_beta   90.00
_cell.angle_gamma   90.00
#
_symmetry.space_group_name_H-M   'P 1'
#
loop_
_entity.id
_entity.type
_entity.pdbx_description
1 polymer ?
#
loop_
_entity_poly.entity_id
_entity_poly.type
_entity_poly.pdbx_seq_one_letter_code
_entity_poly.pdbx_strand_id
1 'polypeptide(L)'
;MRLGYGNAEKIVGTTTQGRRDKFYMATKVRTEGKEAGEAQIARSIELFQTDHIDLYQIHTMIDWKTHLPTLEALKAEAKIGMIGVTAMVDEAYPEIVGLMKTERIETVQIPYNVMDREVEKELLPTVEELGTGVLVMEPLKKGRYVKDPKSQPDLTPLAEYGIETWAQAL
;
A
#
# COMPACT_ATOMS: atom_id res chain seq x y z
N MET A 1 14.11 7.10 -20.24
CA MET A 1 14.31 6.03 -19.23
C MET A 1 12.95 5.72 -18.62
N ARG A 2 12.26 4.65 -19.07
CA ARG A 2 10.92 4.26 -18.57
C ARG A 2 11.09 3.47 -17.28
N LEU A 3 10.56 3.98 -16.18
CA LEU A 3 10.46 3.30 -14.89
C LEU A 3 9.70 1.97 -15.06
N GLY A 4 10.17 0.91 -14.40
CA GLY A 4 9.73 -0.48 -14.55
C GLY A 4 8.34 -0.79 -13.99
N TYR A 5 7.33 -0.04 -14.40
CA TYR A 5 5.92 -0.41 -14.22
C TYR A 5 5.63 -1.66 -15.08
N GLY A 6 5.61 -2.84 -14.46
CA GLY A 6 5.22 -4.11 -15.08
C GLY A 6 6.19 -5.27 -14.89
N ASN A 7 7.43 -5.04 -14.45
CA ASN A 7 8.39 -6.13 -14.20
C ASN A 7 8.51 -6.54 -12.74
N ALA A 8 8.09 -5.69 -11.79
CA ALA A 8 8.24 -5.97 -10.36
C ALA A 8 7.48 -7.24 -9.94
N GLU A 9 6.24 -7.39 -10.39
CA GLU A 9 5.41 -8.57 -10.10
C GLU A 9 6.05 -9.85 -10.62
N LYS A 10 6.57 -9.81 -11.86
CA LYS A 10 7.29 -10.93 -12.47
C LYS A 10 8.54 -11.33 -11.65
N ILE A 11 9.30 -10.33 -11.20
CA ILE A 11 10.52 -10.55 -10.41
C ILE A 11 10.14 -11.16 -9.05
N VAL A 12 9.13 -10.61 -8.38
CA VAL A 12 8.65 -11.15 -7.10
C VAL A 12 8.14 -12.58 -7.29
N GLY A 13 7.28 -12.85 -8.28
CA GLY A 13 6.79 -14.18 -8.58
C GLY A 13 7.92 -15.18 -8.82
N THR A 14 8.87 -14.83 -9.71
CA THR A 14 10.02 -15.70 -10.03
C THR A 14 10.90 -15.99 -8.80
N THR A 15 11.18 -14.98 -7.97
CA THR A 15 12.11 -15.13 -6.83
C THR A 15 11.48 -15.84 -5.62
N THR A 16 10.16 -15.86 -5.53
CA THR A 16 9.40 -16.46 -4.44
C THR A 16 8.85 -17.85 -4.76
N GLN A 17 9.03 -18.36 -5.98
CA GLN A 17 8.64 -19.71 -6.37
C GLN A 17 9.09 -20.78 -5.36
N GLY A 18 8.19 -21.71 -5.05
CA GLY A 18 8.40 -22.79 -4.08
C GLY A 18 8.48 -22.34 -2.61
N ARG A 19 8.28 -21.05 -2.33
CA ARG A 19 8.33 -20.45 -0.98
C ARG A 19 7.21 -19.43 -0.77
N ARG A 20 6.11 -19.55 -1.51
CA ARG A 20 4.98 -18.61 -1.52
C ARG A 20 4.42 -18.35 -0.12
N ASP A 21 4.36 -19.39 0.70
CA ASP A 21 3.91 -19.42 2.10
C ASP A 21 4.78 -18.57 3.05
N LYS A 22 5.98 -18.19 2.64
CA LYS A 22 6.88 -17.33 3.43
C LYS A 22 6.66 -15.84 3.23
N PHE A 23 5.74 -15.46 2.33
CA PHE A 23 5.52 -14.08 1.94
C PHE A 23 4.06 -13.70 2.05
N TYR A 24 3.81 -12.47 2.48
CA TYR A 24 2.55 -11.77 2.24
C TYR A 24 2.73 -10.92 0.98
N MET A 25 2.04 -11.30 -0.10
CA MET A 25 2.09 -10.65 -1.40
C MET A 25 1.02 -9.57 -1.50
N ALA A 26 1.45 -8.37 -1.91
CA ALA A 26 0.56 -7.25 -2.16
C ALA A 26 0.78 -6.67 -3.55
N THR A 27 -0.30 -6.36 -4.26
CA THR A 27 -0.24 -5.62 -5.54
C THR A 27 -1.41 -4.66 -5.72
N LYS A 28 -1.49 -3.98 -6.86
CA LYS A 28 -2.44 -2.91 -7.11
C LYS A 28 -3.01 -2.91 -8.53
N VAL A 29 -4.25 -2.45 -8.68
CA VAL A 29 -4.87 -2.09 -9.97
C VAL A 29 -4.87 -0.57 -10.13
N ARG A 30 -4.50 -0.08 -11.31
CA ARG A 30 -4.49 1.35 -11.67
C ARG A 30 -4.84 1.54 -13.14
N THR A 31 -6.13 1.51 -13.44
CA THR A 31 -6.67 1.76 -14.78
C THR A 31 -8.11 2.25 -14.66
N GLU A 32 -8.68 2.75 -15.74
CA GLU A 32 -10.11 3.03 -15.85
C GLU A 32 -10.78 1.96 -16.70
N GLY A 33 -12.06 1.71 -16.42
CA GLY A 33 -12.89 0.75 -17.13
C GLY A 33 -12.76 -0.67 -16.60
N LYS A 34 -13.90 -1.36 -16.54
CA LYS A 34 -14.03 -2.72 -16.01
C LYS A 34 -13.14 -3.72 -16.74
N GLU A 35 -13.23 -3.78 -18.07
CA GLU A 35 -12.48 -4.75 -18.89
C GLU A 35 -10.96 -4.58 -18.73
N ALA A 36 -10.47 -3.33 -18.75
CA ALA A 36 -9.07 -3.05 -18.53
C ALA A 36 -8.61 -3.42 -17.10
N GLY A 37 -9.47 -3.17 -16.10
CA GLY A 37 -9.24 -3.56 -14.71
C GLY A 37 -9.11 -5.07 -14.55
N GLU A 38 -10.08 -5.82 -15.06
CA GLU A 38 -10.08 -7.29 -15.05
C GLU A 38 -8.86 -7.86 -15.78
N ALA A 39 -8.49 -7.31 -16.94
CA ALA A 39 -7.30 -7.71 -17.68
C ALA A 39 -6.01 -7.45 -16.90
N GLN A 40 -5.88 -6.29 -16.24
CA GLN A 40 -4.71 -5.97 -15.43
C GLN A 40 -4.62 -6.87 -14.19
N ILE A 41 -5.75 -7.16 -13.53
CA ILE A 41 -5.79 -8.05 -12.37
C ILE A 41 -5.38 -9.47 -12.75
N ALA A 42 -5.97 -10.01 -13.82
CA ALA A 42 -5.61 -11.34 -14.33
C ALA A 42 -4.13 -11.42 -14.69
N ARG A 43 -3.59 -10.37 -15.33
CA ARG A 43 -2.16 -10.29 -15.67
C ARG A 43 -1.27 -10.27 -14.43
N SER A 44 -1.67 -9.55 -13.40
CA SER A 44 -0.89 -9.45 -12.15
C SER A 44 -0.77 -10.82 -11.48
N ILE A 45 -1.88 -11.56 -11.38
CA ILE A 45 -1.91 -12.94 -10.83
C ILE A 45 -0.99 -13.87 -11.64
N GLU A 46 -1.04 -13.81 -12.97
CA GLU A 46 -0.14 -14.57 -13.85
C GLU A 46 1.34 -14.25 -13.59
N LEU A 47 1.68 -12.96 -13.43
CA LEU A 47 3.06 -12.53 -13.20
C LEU A 47 3.60 -12.94 -11.82
N PHE A 48 2.75 -12.95 -10.80
CA PHE A 48 3.12 -13.46 -9.47
C PHE A 48 3.27 -14.99 -9.44
N GLN A 49 2.72 -15.70 -10.44
CA GLN A 49 2.79 -17.17 -10.52
C GLN A 49 2.22 -17.85 -9.26
N THR A 50 1.11 -17.31 -8.77
CA THR A 50 0.39 -17.75 -7.57
C THR A 50 -1.11 -17.78 -7.86
N ASP A 51 -1.84 -18.61 -7.14
CA ASP A 51 -3.31 -18.66 -7.16
C ASP A 51 -3.95 -17.68 -6.17
N HIS A 52 -3.18 -17.23 -5.18
CA HIS A 52 -3.63 -16.31 -4.12
C HIS A 52 -2.71 -15.09 -3.94
N ILE A 53 -3.31 -13.90 -3.80
CA ILE A 53 -2.64 -12.64 -3.41
C ILE A 53 -3.20 -12.15 -2.08
N ASP A 54 -2.35 -11.95 -1.07
CA ASP A 54 -2.83 -11.64 0.30
C ASP A 54 -3.49 -10.27 0.41
N LEU A 55 -3.02 -9.28 -0.37
CA LEU A 55 -3.59 -7.93 -0.38
C LEU A 55 -3.64 -7.36 -1.81
N TYR A 56 -4.84 -6.98 -2.27
CA TYR A 56 -5.03 -6.30 -3.55
C TYR A 56 -5.57 -4.90 -3.33
N GLN A 57 -4.89 -3.88 -3.87
CA GLN A 57 -5.27 -2.49 -3.63
C GLN A 57 -5.71 -1.75 -4.89
N ILE A 58 -6.66 -0.81 -4.75
CA ILE A 58 -6.99 0.14 -5.81
C ILE A 58 -6.07 1.34 -5.69
N HIS A 59 -5.24 1.57 -6.69
CA HIS A 59 -4.18 2.57 -6.63
C HIS A 59 -4.75 3.97 -6.90
N THR A 60 -4.48 4.91 -5.98
CA THR A 60 -4.84 6.33 -6.11
C THR A 60 -6.34 6.59 -6.29
N MET A 61 -7.19 5.70 -5.76
CA MET A 61 -8.66 5.76 -5.90
C MET A 61 -9.19 5.80 -7.35
N ILE A 62 -8.34 5.54 -8.35
CA ILE A 62 -8.76 5.60 -9.75
C ILE A 62 -9.78 4.51 -10.02
N ASP A 63 -10.97 4.96 -10.43
CA ASP A 63 -12.10 4.13 -10.82
C ASP A 63 -12.46 3.06 -9.76
N TRP A 64 -12.32 3.41 -8.48
CA TRP A 64 -12.46 2.44 -7.40
C TRP A 64 -13.85 1.81 -7.33
N LYS A 65 -14.89 2.55 -7.71
CA LYS A 65 -16.27 2.05 -7.77
C LYS A 65 -16.45 0.94 -8.81
N THR A 66 -15.63 0.97 -9.87
CA THR A 66 -15.62 -0.04 -10.92
C THR A 66 -14.81 -1.27 -10.49
N HIS A 67 -13.67 -1.08 -9.84
CA HIS A 67 -12.77 -2.18 -9.47
C HIS A 67 -13.15 -2.91 -8.18
N LEU A 68 -13.78 -2.21 -7.22
CA LEU A 68 -14.11 -2.80 -5.92
C LEU A 68 -15.01 -4.05 -6.03
N PRO A 69 -16.11 -4.07 -6.82
CA PRO A 69 -16.92 -5.28 -7.00
C PRO A 69 -16.14 -6.46 -7.59
N THR A 70 -15.18 -6.19 -8.48
CA THR A 70 -14.31 -7.23 -9.06
C THR A 70 -13.39 -7.82 -7.99
N LEU A 71 -12.79 -6.98 -7.14
CA LEU A 71 -11.95 -7.45 -6.03
C LEU A 71 -12.76 -8.21 -4.98
N GLU A 72 -13.98 -7.78 -4.67
CA GLU A 72 -14.89 -8.49 -3.75
C GLU A 72 -15.25 -9.89 -4.27
N ALA A 73 -15.52 -10.02 -5.58
CA ALA A 73 -15.76 -11.32 -6.19
C ALA A 73 -14.53 -12.23 -6.07
N LEU A 74 -13.33 -11.72 -6.36
CA LEU A 74 -12.09 -12.48 -6.21
C LEU A 74 -11.80 -12.87 -4.76
N LYS A 75 -12.17 -12.02 -3.80
CA LYS A 75 -12.07 -12.31 -2.37
C LYS A 75 -13.02 -13.42 -1.96
N ALA A 76 -14.26 -13.39 -2.45
CA ALA A 76 -15.24 -14.46 -2.24
C ALA A 76 -14.79 -15.79 -2.85
N GLU A 77 -14.04 -15.75 -3.95
CA GLU A 77 -13.38 -16.91 -4.56
C GLU A 77 -12.06 -17.33 -3.86
N ALA A 78 -11.68 -16.67 -2.77
CA ALA A 78 -10.40 -16.86 -2.06
C ALA A 78 -9.14 -16.68 -2.94
N LYS A 79 -9.25 -15.98 -4.07
CA LYS A 79 -8.11 -15.60 -4.92
C LYS A 79 -7.35 -14.40 -4.37
N ILE A 80 -8.00 -13.59 -3.53
CA ILE A 80 -7.34 -12.53 -2.75
C ILE A 80 -7.75 -12.58 -1.28
N GLY A 81 -6.87 -12.14 -0.38
CA GLY A 81 -7.13 -12.15 1.07
C GLY A 81 -7.81 -10.86 1.56
N MET A 82 -7.25 -9.71 1.21
CA MET A 82 -7.71 -8.39 1.64
C MET A 82 -7.80 -7.43 0.45
N ILE A 83 -8.67 -6.43 0.61
CA ILE A 83 -8.86 -5.31 -0.30
C ILE A 83 -8.36 -4.06 0.41
N GLY A 84 -7.64 -3.21 -0.32
CA GLY A 84 -7.29 -1.89 0.17
C GLY A 84 -7.37 -0.82 -0.89
N VAL A 85 -7.07 0.39 -0.49
CA VAL A 85 -6.94 1.53 -1.41
C VAL A 85 -5.68 2.31 -1.08
N THR A 86 -5.20 3.07 -2.06
CA THR A 86 -4.06 3.96 -1.84
C THR A 86 -4.42 5.40 -2.21
N ALA A 87 -3.76 6.36 -1.57
CA ALA A 87 -3.77 7.76 -1.98
C ALA A 87 -2.33 8.27 -2.12
N MET A 88 -2.17 9.31 -2.95
CA MET A 88 -0.89 10.04 -3.10
C MET A 88 -1.01 11.50 -2.65
N VAL A 89 -2.24 11.98 -2.41
CA VAL A 89 -2.57 13.38 -2.13
C VAL A 89 -3.72 13.42 -1.12
N ASP A 90 -3.76 14.49 -0.33
CA ASP A 90 -4.64 14.59 0.84
C ASP A 90 -6.10 14.81 0.46
N GLU A 91 -6.37 15.34 -0.74
CA GLU A 91 -7.72 15.58 -1.26
C GLU A 91 -8.55 14.29 -1.40
N ALA A 92 -7.89 13.12 -1.46
CA ALA A 92 -8.55 11.84 -1.52
C ALA A 92 -9.01 11.32 -0.14
N TYR A 93 -8.53 11.88 0.97
CA TYR A 93 -8.79 11.33 2.31
C TYR A 93 -10.26 11.33 2.72
N PRO A 94 -11.07 12.38 2.46
CA PRO A 94 -12.49 12.33 2.80
C PRO A 94 -13.24 11.19 2.09
N GLU A 95 -12.87 10.89 0.83
CA GLU A 95 -13.47 9.78 0.09
C GLU A 95 -13.02 8.43 0.64
N ILE A 96 -11.74 8.29 1.02
CA ILE A 96 -11.21 7.08 1.66
C ILE A 96 -11.89 6.86 3.02
N VAL A 97 -12.05 7.90 3.84
CA VAL A 97 -12.77 7.83 5.12
C VAL A 97 -14.21 7.37 4.91
N GLY A 98 -14.89 7.91 3.90
CA GLY A 98 -16.23 7.47 3.51
C GLY A 98 -16.27 5.99 3.13
N LEU A 99 -15.28 5.52 2.37
CA LEU A 99 -15.16 4.12 1.96
C LEU A 99 -14.83 3.19 3.14
N MET A 100 -13.90 3.57 4.03
CA MET A 100 -13.58 2.78 5.23
C MET A 100 -14.80 2.54 6.10
N LYS A 101 -15.67 3.55 6.27
CA LYS A 101 -16.93 3.44 7.04
C LYS A 101 -17.94 2.46 6.44
N THR A 102 -17.74 2.00 5.20
CA THR A 102 -18.55 0.92 4.61
C THR A 102 -18.03 -0.47 4.95
N GLU A 103 -16.85 -0.58 5.58
CA GLU A 103 -16.14 -1.82 5.92
C GLU A 103 -15.83 -2.72 4.71
N ARG A 104 -15.86 -2.16 3.49
CA ARG A 104 -15.58 -2.89 2.23
C ARG A 104 -14.09 -3.00 1.89
N ILE A 105 -13.24 -2.40 2.71
CA ILE A 105 -11.78 -2.43 2.57
C ILE A 105 -11.15 -2.66 3.94
N GLU A 106 -10.03 -3.39 3.97
CA GLU A 106 -9.31 -3.72 5.21
C GLU A 106 -8.03 -2.91 5.39
N THR A 107 -7.53 -2.26 4.34
CA THR A 107 -6.27 -1.52 4.42
C THR A 107 -6.29 -0.21 3.64
N VAL A 108 -5.47 0.73 4.09
CA VAL A 108 -5.14 1.96 3.39
C VAL A 108 -3.62 2.10 3.26
N GLN A 109 -3.13 2.48 2.08
CA GLN A 109 -1.73 2.80 1.85
C GLN A 109 -1.58 4.29 1.52
N ILE A 110 -0.91 5.02 2.42
CA ILE A 110 -0.89 6.50 2.41
C ILE A 110 0.50 7.05 2.70
N PRO A 111 0.84 8.25 2.18
CA PRO A 111 2.05 8.95 2.59
C PRO A 111 1.95 9.29 4.08
N TYR A 112 2.98 8.92 4.85
CA TYR A 112 3.11 9.40 6.23
C TYR A 112 4.58 9.44 6.61
N ASN A 113 5.04 10.61 7.06
CA ASN A 113 6.40 10.84 7.53
C ASN A 113 6.46 12.11 8.37
N VAL A 114 7.61 12.40 8.97
CA VAL A 114 7.80 13.55 9.86
C VAL A 114 7.45 14.92 9.24
N MET A 115 7.44 15.05 7.91
CA MET A 115 7.06 16.29 7.21
C MET A 115 5.64 16.24 6.64
N ASP A 116 5.13 15.06 6.29
CA ASP A 116 3.81 14.85 5.67
C ASP A 116 2.89 14.15 6.70
N ARG A 117 2.22 14.96 7.53
CA ARG A 117 1.43 14.51 8.70
C ARG A 117 -0.08 14.80 8.58
N GLU A 118 -0.56 15.21 7.40
CA GLU A 118 -1.96 15.61 7.20
C GLU A 118 -2.95 14.48 7.55
N VAL A 119 -2.55 13.23 7.33
CA VAL A 119 -3.30 12.01 7.66
C VAL A 119 -3.69 11.92 9.15
N GLU A 120 -2.98 12.59 10.05
CA GLU A 120 -3.27 12.59 11.49
C GLU A 120 -4.56 13.32 11.86
N LYS A 121 -5.04 14.23 11.01
CA LYS A 121 -6.21 15.07 11.34
C LYS A 121 -7.53 14.30 11.31
N GLU A 122 -7.66 13.33 10.41
CA GLU A 122 -8.93 12.64 10.17
C GLU A 122 -8.75 11.16 9.82
N LEU A 123 -7.82 10.85 8.92
CA LEU A 123 -7.67 9.51 8.38
C LEU A 123 -7.15 8.52 9.44
N LEU A 124 -6.05 8.85 10.15
CA LEU A 124 -5.51 7.98 11.20
C LEU A 124 -6.46 7.79 12.40
N PRO A 125 -7.16 8.84 12.90
CA PRO A 125 -8.22 8.63 13.89
C PRO A 125 -9.32 7.68 13.41
N THR A 126 -9.76 7.80 12.15
CA THR A 126 -10.77 6.89 11.58
C THR A 126 -10.24 5.46 11.45
N VAL A 127 -8.98 5.30 11.06
CA VAL A 127 -8.30 4.00 11.02
C VAL A 127 -8.31 3.34 12.40
N GLU A 128 -7.97 4.08 13.44
CA GLU A 128 -7.97 3.59 14.83
C GLU A 128 -9.38 3.17 15.27
N GLU A 129 -10.40 3.98 14.96
CA GLU A 129 -11.80 3.69 15.27
C GLU A 129 -12.30 2.40 14.62
N LEU A 130 -11.96 2.19 13.33
CA LEU A 130 -12.48 1.09 12.52
C LEU A 130 -11.58 -0.16 12.53
N GLY A 131 -10.37 -0.07 13.08
CA GLY A 131 -9.39 -1.16 13.03
C GLY A 131 -8.82 -1.45 11.64
N THR A 132 -8.87 -0.47 10.73
CA THR A 132 -8.30 -0.58 9.37
C THR A 132 -6.78 -0.70 9.44
N GLY A 133 -6.15 -1.55 8.61
CA GLY A 133 -4.70 -1.65 8.52
C GLY A 133 -4.07 -0.46 7.76
N VAL A 134 -2.94 0.06 8.23
CA VAL A 134 -2.19 1.14 7.56
C VAL A 134 -0.88 0.62 6.98
N LEU A 135 -0.66 0.87 5.69
CA LEU A 135 0.63 0.70 5.03
C LEU A 135 1.23 2.09 4.79
N VAL A 136 2.27 2.43 5.54
CA VAL A 136 2.97 3.72 5.37
C VAL A 136 3.78 3.73 4.09
N MET A 137 3.49 4.70 3.23
CA MET A 137 4.21 4.98 1.99
C MET A 137 5.13 6.19 2.18
N GLU A 138 6.26 6.20 1.48
CA GLU A 138 7.26 7.27 1.57
C GLU A 138 7.74 7.65 3.00
N PRO A 139 7.97 6.71 3.94
CA PRO A 139 8.37 7.06 5.32
C PRO A 139 9.66 7.89 5.37
N LEU A 140 10.59 7.64 4.44
CA LEU A 140 11.85 8.37 4.32
C LEU A 140 11.89 9.33 3.12
N LYS A 141 10.72 9.66 2.53
CA LYS A 141 10.57 10.48 1.31
C LYS A 141 11.56 10.13 0.20
N LYS A 142 11.53 8.86 -0.24
CA LYS A 142 12.44 8.29 -1.26
C LYS A 142 13.93 8.41 -0.88
N GLY A 143 14.21 8.37 0.43
CA GLY A 143 15.54 8.48 1.02
C GLY A 143 16.01 9.92 1.26
N ARG A 144 15.19 10.94 0.94
CA ARG A 144 15.57 12.35 1.10
C ARG A 144 15.94 12.71 2.54
N TYR A 145 15.29 12.09 3.53
CA TYR A 145 15.55 12.41 4.94
C TYR A 145 16.79 11.72 5.53
N VAL A 146 17.40 10.79 4.79
CA VAL A 146 18.56 10.01 5.27
C VAL A 146 19.80 10.13 4.40
N LYS A 147 19.69 10.54 3.13
CA LYS A 147 20.83 10.52 2.18
C LYS A 147 21.94 11.50 2.52
N ASP A 148 21.62 12.72 2.94
CA ASP A 148 22.62 13.77 3.22
C ASP A 148 22.08 14.77 4.27
N PRO A 149 22.00 14.39 5.56
CA PRO A 149 21.55 15.33 6.58
C PRO A 149 22.58 16.46 6.73
N LYS A 150 22.12 17.72 6.82
CA LYS A 150 23.00 18.89 6.98
C LYS A 150 23.87 18.80 8.24
N SER A 151 23.42 18.05 9.24
CA SER A 151 24.12 17.73 10.48
C SER A 151 23.71 16.33 10.92
N GLN A 152 24.62 15.56 11.52
CA GLN A 152 24.23 14.30 12.14
C GLN A 152 23.34 14.60 13.36
N PRO A 153 22.15 13.97 13.45
CA PRO A 153 21.30 14.13 14.62
C PRO A 153 21.95 13.47 15.84
N ASP A 154 21.80 14.09 17.01
CA ASP A 154 22.15 13.45 18.27
C ASP A 154 21.09 12.40 18.61
N LEU A 155 21.48 11.13 18.52
CA LEU A 155 20.62 9.98 18.81
C LEU A 155 20.72 9.53 20.28
N THR A 156 21.58 10.16 21.10
CA THR A 156 21.75 9.80 22.51
C THR A 156 20.42 9.75 23.27
N PRO A 157 19.47 10.71 23.08
CA PRO A 157 18.17 10.65 23.74
C PRO A 157 17.29 9.48 23.30
N LEU A 158 17.57 8.88 22.13
CA LEU A 158 16.76 7.81 21.54
C LEU A 158 17.32 6.41 21.82
N ALA A 159 18.52 6.32 22.40
CA ALA A 159 19.20 5.05 22.67
C ALA A 159 18.40 4.14 23.62
N GLU A 160 17.63 4.71 24.56
CA GLU A 160 16.77 3.94 25.46
C GLU A 160 15.64 3.18 24.72
N TYR A 161 15.27 3.63 23.52
CA TYR A 161 14.28 2.98 22.65
C TYR A 161 14.93 2.02 21.64
N GLY A 162 16.24 1.77 21.72
CA GLY A 162 16.98 0.92 20.78
C GLY A 162 17.16 1.55 19.39
N ILE A 163 17.04 2.87 19.29
CA ILE A 163 17.23 3.61 18.04
C ILE A 163 18.71 3.97 17.89
N GLU A 164 19.34 3.42 16.86
CA GLU A 164 20.78 3.55 16.59
C GLU A 164 21.06 4.37 15.31
N THR A 165 20.05 4.57 14.47
CA THR A 165 20.17 5.29 13.19
C THR A 165 19.07 6.32 13.03
N TRP A 166 19.35 7.39 12.27
CA TRP A 166 18.34 8.40 11.96
C TRP A 166 17.15 7.81 11.18
N ALA A 167 17.38 6.79 10.36
CA ALA A 167 16.30 6.11 9.63
C ALA A 167 15.32 5.36 10.55
N GLN A 168 15.75 4.93 11.74
CA GLN A 168 14.88 4.31 12.74
C GLN A 168 14.10 5.35 13.56
N ALA A 169 14.63 6.58 13.66
CA ALA A 169 13.98 7.68 14.38
C ALA A 169 12.88 8.37 13.57
N LEU A 170 12.89 8.21 12.25
CA LEU A 170 11.97 8.80 11.29
C LEU A 170 10.81 7.87 10.95
#